data_AF-A0A2W5HG99-F1
#
_entry.id   AF-A0A2W5HG99-F1
#
_cell.length_a   1.000
_cell.length_b   1.000
_cell.length_c   1.000
_cell.angle_alpha   90.00
_cell.angle_beta   90.00
_cell.angle_gamma   90.00
#
_symmetry.space_group_name_H-M   'P 1'
#
loop_
_entity.id
_entity.type
_entity.pdbx_description
1 polymer ?
#
loop_
_entity_poly.entity_id
_entity_poly.type
_entity_poly.pdbx_seq_one_letter_code
_entity_poly.pdbx_strand_id
1 'polypeptide(L)'
;MALSSTDIQLISDIFIRVSLYVSHADDTDQGEESEAKERDYMMKALARIVKLSKSPDIATAAKMALENNAVFEDESEESLSNAIREMVAAFKLSESEEGLLHLKRAVMFVATSVARAYREELDIREEEFLLEGLLNKIIGAINKEADPEEFKNINISPAEDSALTMISEALRAKDANDSR
;
A
#
# COMPACT_ATOMS: atom_id res chain seq x y z
N MET A 1 20.90 5.62 -9.03
CA MET A 1 20.72 7.09 -8.88
C MET A 1 19.79 7.28 -7.69
N ALA A 2 20.00 8.29 -6.85
CA ALA A 2 19.06 8.59 -5.77
C ALA A 2 17.87 9.37 -6.35
N LEU A 3 16.66 9.08 -5.85
CA LEU A 3 15.44 9.80 -6.23
C LEU A 3 15.53 11.30 -5.94
N SER A 4 14.80 12.10 -6.72
CA SER A 4 14.62 13.51 -6.40
C SER A 4 13.78 13.68 -5.13
N SER A 5 13.90 14.82 -4.44
CA SER A 5 13.05 15.12 -3.29
C SER A 5 11.56 15.12 -3.63
N THR A 6 11.22 15.50 -4.88
CA THR A 6 9.85 15.48 -5.39
C THR A 6 9.34 14.05 -5.55
N ASP A 7 10.16 13.13 -6.05
CA ASP A 7 9.79 11.71 -6.17
C ASP A 7 9.64 11.05 -4.79
N ILE A 8 10.51 11.39 -3.83
CA ILE A 8 10.40 10.91 -2.44
C ILE A 8 9.11 11.39 -1.79
N GLN A 9 8.74 12.67 -1.98
CA GLN A 9 7.47 13.20 -1.49
C GLN A 9 6.29 12.50 -2.16
N LEU A 10 6.35 12.29 -3.47
CA LEU A 10 5.31 11.58 -4.22
C LEU A 10 5.08 10.17 -3.68
N ILE A 11 6.14 9.41 -3.40
CA ILE A 11 6.04 8.08 -2.80
C ILE A 11 5.44 8.16 -1.38
N SER A 12 5.88 9.13 -0.58
CA SER A 12 5.33 9.36 0.76
C SER A 12 3.82 9.59 0.70
N ASP A 13 3.37 10.44 -0.22
CA ASP A 13 1.96 10.77 -0.41
C ASP A 13 1.15 9.56 -0.91
N ILE A 14 1.73 8.73 -1.79
CA ILE A 14 1.12 7.47 -2.22
C ILE A 14 0.85 6.57 -1.01
N PHE A 15 1.80 6.41 -0.08
CA PHE A 15 1.58 5.54 1.09
C PHE A 15 0.41 6.00 1.95
N ILE A 16 0.29 7.31 2.19
CA ILE A 16 -0.79 7.84 3.03
C ILE A 16 -2.14 7.71 2.32
N ARG A 17 -2.21 8.11 1.05
CA ARG A 17 -3.47 8.09 0.27
C ARG A 17 -3.97 6.68 0.01
N VAL A 18 -3.08 5.72 -0.23
CA VAL A 18 -3.45 4.31 -0.35
C VAL A 18 -4.01 3.76 0.95
N SER A 19 -3.44 4.16 2.09
CA SER A 19 -3.93 3.75 3.40
C SER A 19 -5.34 4.28 3.65
N LEU A 20 -5.56 5.57 3.36
CA LEU A 20 -6.88 6.20 3.48
C LEU A 20 -7.90 5.60 2.50
N TYR A 21 -7.48 5.29 1.27
CA TYR A 21 -8.37 4.67 0.29
C TYR A 21 -8.86 3.30 0.77
N VAL A 22 -7.98 2.49 1.36
CA VAL A 22 -8.35 1.18 1.93
C VAL A 22 -9.23 1.36 3.17
N SER A 23 -8.86 2.28 4.06
CA SER A 23 -9.62 2.63 5.27
C SER A 23 -11.06 3.04 4.94
N HIS A 24 -11.24 3.89 3.91
CA HIS A 24 -12.56 4.37 3.48
C HIS A 24 -13.35 3.36 2.64
N ALA A 25 -12.74 2.23 2.23
CA ALA A 25 -13.40 1.26 1.35
C ALA A 25 -14.60 0.60 2.03
N ASP A 26 -14.57 0.45 3.36
CA ASP A 26 -15.64 -0.15 4.15
C ASP A 26 -16.19 0.84 5.20
N ASP A 27 -16.89 1.88 4.72
CA ASP A 27 -17.57 2.93 5.52
C ASP A 27 -18.75 2.38 6.39
N THR A 28 -18.84 1.06 6.59
CA THR A 28 -19.88 0.45 7.42
C THR A 28 -19.52 0.42 8.91
N ASP A 29 -18.23 0.54 9.25
CA ASP A 29 -17.73 0.55 10.62
C ASP A 29 -17.43 1.98 11.11
N GLN A 30 -18.50 2.74 11.34
CA GLN A 30 -18.39 4.07 11.94
C GLN A 30 -17.92 3.98 13.40
N GLY A 31 -16.65 4.30 13.66
CA GLY A 31 -16.13 4.49 15.01
C GLY A 31 -14.65 4.83 15.08
N GLU A 32 -14.29 5.81 15.93
CA GLU A 32 -12.92 6.30 16.18
C GLU A 32 -11.92 5.16 16.52
N GLU A 33 -12.40 4.03 17.07
CA GLU A 33 -11.56 2.88 17.40
C GLU A 33 -11.08 2.06 16.18
N SER A 34 -11.87 2.01 15.09
CA SER A 34 -11.45 1.31 13.85
C SER A 34 -10.40 2.13 13.11
N GLU A 35 -10.68 3.42 12.93
CA GLU A 35 -9.76 4.39 12.30
C GLU A 35 -8.41 4.44 13.03
N ALA A 36 -8.43 4.43 14.38
CA ALA A 36 -7.20 4.41 15.18
C ALA A 36 -6.39 3.12 14.99
N LYS A 37 -7.05 1.97 14.82
CA LYS A 37 -6.38 0.68 14.55
C LYS A 37 -5.79 0.66 13.15
N GLU A 38 -6.55 1.03 12.12
CA GLU A 38 -6.07 1.11 10.73
C GLU A 38 -4.86 2.02 10.61
N ARG A 39 -4.89 3.17 11.32
CA ARG A 39 -3.75 4.07 11.42
C ARG A 39 -2.55 3.44 12.13
N ASP A 40 -2.73 2.70 13.22
CA ASP A 40 -1.64 1.98 13.89
C ASP A 40 -0.98 0.93 12.97
N TYR A 41 -1.79 0.19 12.21
CA TYR A 41 -1.28 -0.78 11.23
C TYR A 41 -0.54 -0.11 10.08
N MET A 42 -1.03 1.03 9.56
CA MET A 42 -0.29 1.85 8.60
C MET A 42 1.08 2.26 9.17
N MET A 43 1.12 2.80 10.39
CA MET A 43 2.39 3.23 11.01
C MET A 43 3.35 2.06 11.21
N LYS A 44 2.88 0.91 11.68
CA LYS A 44 3.69 -0.32 11.82
C LYS A 44 4.25 -0.77 10.47
N ALA A 45 3.44 -0.73 9.41
CA ALA A 45 3.86 -1.09 8.06
C ALA A 45 4.97 -0.15 7.55
N LEU A 46 4.78 1.17 7.70
CA LEU A 46 5.78 2.16 7.32
C LEU A 46 7.08 2.00 8.12
N ALA A 47 7.01 1.80 9.43
CA ALA A 47 8.19 1.57 10.27
C ALA A 47 8.97 0.31 9.84
N ARG A 48 8.26 -0.75 9.43
CA ARG A 48 8.88 -1.95 8.86
C ARG A 48 9.55 -1.66 7.51
N ILE A 49 8.93 -0.87 6.63
CA ILE A 49 9.55 -0.45 5.36
C ILE A 49 10.84 0.33 5.62
N VAL A 50 10.85 1.26 6.57
CA VAL A 50 12.06 2.01 6.96
C VAL A 50 13.19 1.07 7.38
N LYS A 51 12.87 0.01 8.13
CA LYS A 51 13.86 -0.95 8.66
C LYS A 51 14.34 -1.97 7.64
N LEU A 52 13.45 -2.45 6.76
CA LEU A 52 13.68 -3.64 5.93
C LEU A 52 13.84 -3.34 4.44
N SER A 53 13.49 -2.13 3.98
CA SER A 53 13.60 -1.77 2.57
C SER A 53 15.06 -1.82 2.10
N LYS A 54 15.26 -2.50 0.97
CA LYS A 54 16.55 -2.51 0.25
C LYS A 54 16.74 -1.26 -0.61
N SER A 55 15.68 -0.48 -0.83
CA SER A 55 15.75 0.82 -1.50
C SER A 55 15.82 1.94 -0.45
N PRO A 56 16.95 2.68 -0.36
CA PRO A 56 17.09 3.82 0.54
C PRO A 56 16.06 4.93 0.30
N ASP A 57 15.66 5.12 -0.95
CA ASP A 57 14.70 6.15 -1.32
C ASP A 57 13.28 5.79 -0.85
N ILE A 58 12.89 4.52 -0.99
CA ILE A 58 11.63 4.01 -0.43
C ILE A 58 11.63 4.06 1.11
N ALA A 59 12.76 3.75 1.74
CA ALA A 59 12.90 3.89 3.20
C ALA A 59 12.75 5.35 3.64
N THR A 60 13.36 6.29 2.90
CA THR A 60 13.24 7.73 3.15
C THR A 60 11.80 8.22 2.98
N ALA A 61 11.12 7.80 1.92
CA ALA A 61 9.72 8.14 1.68
C ALA A 61 8.79 7.57 2.77
N ALA A 62 9.02 6.33 3.22
CA ALA A 62 8.25 5.74 4.32
C ALA A 62 8.47 6.48 5.65
N LYS A 63 9.70 6.93 5.92
CA LYS A 63 10.00 7.76 7.09
C LYS A 63 9.28 9.11 7.01
N MET A 64 9.28 9.74 5.83
CA MET A 64 8.56 10.99 5.60
C MET A 64 7.05 10.81 5.80
N ALA A 65 6.48 9.69 5.34
CA ALA A 65 5.07 9.37 5.57
C ALA A 65 4.74 9.19 7.06
N LEU A 66 5.63 8.55 7.84
CA LEU A 66 5.46 8.45 9.30
C LEU A 66 5.41 9.83 9.98
N GLU A 67 6.22 10.76 9.52
CA GLU A 67 6.30 12.12 10.07
C GLU A 67 5.11 13.00 9.64
N ASN A 68 4.51 12.73 8.47
CA ASN A 68 3.48 13.57 7.83
C ASN A 68 2.07 12.92 7.74
N ASN A 69 1.79 11.88 8.53
CA ASN A 69 0.56 11.06 8.40
C ASN A 69 -0.78 11.74 8.75
N ALA A 70 -0.82 13.05 9.03
CA ALA A 70 -2.00 13.76 9.52
C ALA A 70 -2.69 14.66 8.47
N VAL A 71 -2.28 14.60 7.19
CA VAL A 71 -2.55 15.68 6.22
C VAL A 71 -3.79 15.44 5.33
N PHE A 72 -4.40 14.25 5.33
CA PHE A 72 -5.32 13.83 4.26
C PHE A 72 -6.68 13.24 4.70
N GLU A 73 -7.12 13.46 5.94
CA GLU A 73 -8.31 12.82 6.52
C GLU A 73 -9.65 13.18 5.83
N ASP A 74 -9.74 14.27 5.06
CA ASP A 74 -11.01 14.76 4.46
C ASP A 74 -11.20 14.40 2.95
N GLU A 75 -10.40 13.49 2.38
CA GLU A 75 -10.52 13.15 0.95
C GLU A 75 -11.54 12.05 0.66
N SER A 76 -12.35 12.25 -0.39
CA SER A 76 -13.30 11.22 -0.85
C SER A 76 -12.58 10.02 -1.47
N GLU A 77 -13.22 8.84 -1.41
CA GLU A 77 -12.72 7.62 -2.04
C GLU A 77 -12.37 7.82 -3.53
N GLU A 78 -13.23 8.50 -4.29
CA GLU A 78 -13.00 8.79 -5.71
C GLU A 78 -11.78 9.71 -5.93
N SER A 79 -11.60 10.74 -5.08
CA SER A 79 -10.44 11.64 -5.12
C SER A 79 -9.15 10.87 -4.87
N LEU A 80 -9.15 10.03 -3.83
CA LEU A 80 -8.01 9.19 -3.46
C LEU A 80 -7.64 8.23 -4.59
N SER A 81 -8.62 7.53 -5.14
CA SER A 81 -8.47 6.59 -6.26
C SER A 81 -7.82 7.25 -7.49
N ASN A 82 -8.31 8.42 -7.89
CA ASN A 82 -7.76 9.17 -9.04
C ASN A 82 -6.34 9.65 -8.75
N ALA A 83 -6.09 10.22 -7.57
CA ALA A 83 -4.77 10.69 -7.19
C ALA A 83 -3.74 9.54 -7.16
N ILE A 84 -4.10 8.37 -6.63
CA ILE A 84 -3.23 7.17 -6.62
C ILE A 84 -2.83 6.80 -8.05
N ARG A 85 -3.78 6.76 -8.99
CA ARG A 85 -3.50 6.42 -10.40
C ARG A 85 -2.55 7.43 -11.04
N GLU A 86 -2.78 8.73 -10.83
CA GLU A 86 -1.97 9.80 -11.40
C GLU A 86 -0.54 9.78 -10.85
N MET A 87 -0.38 9.65 -9.52
CA MET A 87 0.94 9.62 -8.88
C MET A 87 1.74 8.38 -9.28
N VAL A 88 1.09 7.21 -9.33
CA VAL A 88 1.74 5.97 -9.80
C VAL A 88 2.17 6.10 -11.26
N ALA A 89 1.36 6.75 -12.11
CA ALA A 89 1.73 7.01 -13.50
C ALA A 89 2.93 7.97 -13.61
N ALA A 90 2.95 9.04 -12.82
CA ALA A 90 4.05 9.99 -12.78
C ALA A 90 5.37 9.32 -12.37
N PHE A 91 5.34 8.52 -11.29
CA PHE A 91 6.53 7.80 -10.80
C PHE A 91 7.03 6.74 -11.81
N LYS A 92 6.12 6.07 -12.52
CA LYS A 92 6.47 5.12 -13.59
C LYS A 92 7.23 5.74 -14.76
N LEU A 93 7.10 7.04 -14.97
CA LEU A 93 7.80 7.74 -16.05
C LEU A 93 9.21 8.16 -15.64
N SER A 94 9.48 8.35 -14.35
CA SER A 94 10.79 8.77 -13.85
C SER A 94 11.72 7.61 -13.50
N GLU A 95 11.19 6.41 -13.23
CA GLU A 95 11.96 5.36 -12.56
C GLU A 95 12.34 4.10 -13.36
N SER A 96 13.38 3.44 -12.85
CA SER A 96 13.82 2.12 -13.33
C SER A 96 12.84 1.00 -12.97
N GLU A 97 12.85 -0.10 -13.74
CA GLU A 97 12.01 -1.28 -13.46
C GLU A 97 12.21 -1.84 -12.04
N GLU A 98 13.44 -1.84 -11.54
CA GLU A 98 13.77 -2.29 -10.19
C GLU A 98 13.20 -1.34 -9.11
N GLY A 99 13.34 -0.02 -9.31
CA GLY A 99 12.74 0.99 -8.44
C GLY A 99 11.22 0.88 -8.39
N LEU A 100 10.60 0.64 -9.55
CA LEU A 100 9.16 0.39 -9.66
C LEU A 100 8.74 -0.87 -8.92
N LEU A 101 9.48 -1.96 -9.05
CA LEU A 101 9.17 -3.18 -8.31
C LEU A 101 9.24 -2.97 -6.79
N HIS A 102 10.23 -2.21 -6.31
CA HIS A 102 10.34 -1.84 -4.90
C HIS A 102 9.16 -0.98 -4.43
N LEU A 103 8.74 0.00 -5.23
CA LEU A 103 7.56 0.81 -4.92
C LEU A 103 6.30 -0.05 -4.87
N LYS A 104 6.02 -0.85 -5.91
CA LYS A 104 4.82 -1.70 -5.98
C LYS A 104 4.70 -2.59 -4.73
N ARG A 105 5.82 -3.17 -4.30
CA ARG A 105 5.89 -4.01 -3.07
C ARG A 105 5.58 -3.22 -1.81
N ALA A 106 6.20 -2.05 -1.64
CA ALA A 106 6.00 -1.22 -0.47
C ALA A 106 4.56 -0.71 -0.37
N VAL A 107 3.97 -0.27 -1.48
CA VAL A 107 2.59 0.22 -1.53
C VAL A 107 1.59 -0.87 -1.17
N MET A 108 1.71 -2.05 -1.81
CA MET A 108 0.81 -3.17 -1.51
C MET A 108 0.98 -3.68 -0.08
N PHE A 109 2.20 -3.64 0.47
CA PHE A 109 2.43 -4.01 1.87
C PHE A 109 1.67 -3.09 2.84
N VAL A 110 1.71 -1.78 2.61
CA VAL A 110 0.94 -0.81 3.41
C VAL A 110 -0.56 -1.06 3.27
N ALA A 111 -1.06 -1.11 2.03
CA ALA A 111 -2.48 -1.30 1.74
C ALA A 111 -3.05 -2.55 2.44
N THR A 112 -2.35 -3.67 2.32
CA THR A 112 -2.80 -4.94 2.91
C THR A 112 -2.67 -4.96 4.43
N SER A 113 -1.71 -4.21 5.00
CA SER A 113 -1.60 -4.07 6.45
C SER A 113 -2.79 -3.30 7.02
N VAL A 114 -3.25 -2.26 6.32
CA VAL A 114 -4.44 -1.48 6.71
C VAL A 114 -5.70 -2.35 6.60
N ALA A 115 -5.90 -3.05 5.49
CA ALA A 115 -7.06 -3.94 5.32
C ALA A 115 -7.16 -5.03 6.41
N ARG A 116 -6.04 -5.50 6.96
CA ARG A 116 -6.06 -6.51 8.04
C ARG A 116 -6.46 -5.95 9.39
N ALA A 117 -6.38 -4.64 9.60
CA ALA A 117 -6.78 -4.01 10.86
C ALA A 117 -8.26 -4.26 11.19
N TYR A 118 -9.08 -4.49 10.16
CA TYR A 118 -10.51 -4.74 10.23
C TYR A 118 -10.93 -5.90 11.15
N ARG A 119 -10.12 -6.96 11.30
CA ARG A 119 -10.61 -8.19 11.98
C ARG A 119 -9.66 -8.93 12.92
N GLU A 120 -8.47 -8.42 13.20
CA GLU A 120 -7.49 -9.17 13.99
C GLU A 120 -7.46 -8.78 15.48
N GLU A 121 -8.13 -9.62 16.29
CA GLU A 121 -7.64 -10.06 17.62
C GLU A 121 -6.45 -11.04 17.46
N LEU A 122 -5.53 -10.83 16.51
CA LEU A 122 -4.38 -11.75 16.39
C LEU A 122 -3.26 -11.36 17.37
N ASP A 123 -2.75 -12.38 18.05
CA ASP A 123 -1.60 -12.28 18.94
C ASP A 123 -0.37 -11.84 18.12
N ILE A 124 0.33 -10.81 18.61
CA ILE A 124 1.39 -10.03 17.93
C ILE A 124 2.51 -10.91 17.33
N ARG A 125 2.65 -12.15 17.78
CA ARG A 125 3.65 -13.13 17.33
C ARG A 125 3.32 -13.82 16.00
N GLU A 126 2.05 -13.90 15.60
CA GLU A 126 1.66 -14.45 14.30
C GLU A 126 1.80 -13.42 13.16
N GLU A 127 1.74 -12.12 13.48
CA GLU A 127 1.86 -11.04 12.49
C GLU A 127 3.15 -11.15 11.67
N GLU A 128 4.30 -11.38 12.30
CA GLU A 128 5.61 -11.28 11.66
C GLU A 128 5.82 -12.40 10.61
N PHE A 129 5.37 -13.63 10.90
CA PHE A 129 5.42 -14.76 9.97
C PHE A 129 4.37 -14.65 8.86
N LEU A 130 3.15 -14.18 9.19
CA LEU A 130 2.10 -13.94 8.21
C LEU A 130 2.49 -12.83 7.24
N LEU A 131 3.19 -11.78 7.70
CA LEU A 131 3.62 -10.66 6.87
C LEU A 131 4.75 -10.99 5.89
N GLU A 132 5.70 -11.87 6.25
CA GLU A 132 6.69 -12.37 5.28
C GLU A 132 6.04 -13.27 4.23
N GLY A 133 5.12 -14.16 4.65
CA GLY A 133 4.31 -14.95 3.73
C GLY A 133 3.44 -14.07 2.83
N LEU A 134 2.88 -12.98 3.38
CA LEU A 134 2.05 -12.01 2.68
C LEU A 134 2.85 -11.17 1.69
N LEU A 135 4.05 -10.71 2.06
CA LEU A 135 4.97 -10.06 1.13
C LEU A 135 5.28 -10.99 -0.03
N ASN A 136 5.53 -12.28 0.22
CA ASN A 136 5.76 -13.25 -0.85
C ASN A 136 4.52 -13.48 -1.73
N LYS A 137 3.31 -13.50 -1.15
CA LYS A 137 2.03 -13.58 -1.88
C LYS A 137 1.74 -12.31 -2.70
N ILE A 138 1.95 -11.13 -2.13
CA ILE A 138 1.86 -9.83 -2.80
C ILE A 138 2.88 -9.76 -3.95
N ILE A 139 4.10 -10.27 -3.74
CA ILE A 139 5.13 -10.36 -4.78
C ILE A 139 4.69 -11.29 -5.91
N GLY A 140 4.08 -12.45 -5.60
CA GLY A 140 3.50 -13.36 -6.59
C GLY A 140 2.35 -12.71 -7.35
N ALA A 141 1.46 -12.02 -6.64
CA ALA A 141 0.36 -11.28 -7.22
C ALA A 141 0.85 -10.20 -8.18
N ILE A 142 1.74 -9.31 -7.75
CA ILE A 142 2.24 -8.21 -8.59
C ILE A 142 2.93 -8.71 -9.86
N ASN A 143 3.64 -9.85 -9.80
CA ASN A 143 4.51 -10.33 -10.88
C ASN A 143 3.85 -11.25 -11.93
N LYS A 144 2.52 -11.47 -11.85
CA LYS A 144 1.69 -12.41 -12.64
C LYS A 144 1.54 -13.79 -11.97
N GLU A 145 0.29 -14.24 -11.90
CA GLU A 145 -0.20 -15.55 -11.40
C GLU A 145 -0.41 -15.70 -9.88
N ALA A 146 -0.93 -14.69 -9.16
CA ALA A 146 -1.60 -15.04 -7.90
C ALA A 146 -2.96 -15.68 -8.22
N ASP A 147 -3.14 -16.90 -7.73
CA ASP A 147 -4.44 -17.57 -7.70
C ASP A 147 -5.38 -16.73 -6.81
N PRO A 148 -6.60 -16.37 -7.26
CA PRO A 148 -7.60 -15.69 -6.43
C PRO A 148 -7.86 -16.38 -5.09
N GLU A 149 -7.59 -17.69 -4.98
CA GLU A 149 -7.64 -18.45 -3.72
C GLU A 149 -6.57 -18.01 -2.68
N GLU A 150 -5.48 -17.36 -3.08
CA GLU A 150 -4.38 -16.98 -2.16
C GLU A 150 -4.74 -15.85 -1.19
N PHE A 151 -5.70 -15.00 -1.58
CA PHE A 151 -6.25 -13.93 -0.74
C PHE A 151 -7.33 -14.43 0.22
N LYS A 152 -7.91 -15.63 0.00
CA LYS A 152 -8.94 -16.20 0.91
C LYS A 152 -8.45 -16.45 2.34
N ASN A 153 -7.13 -16.58 2.52
CA ASN A 153 -6.53 -16.76 3.84
C ASN A 153 -6.16 -15.43 4.52
N ILE A 154 -6.40 -14.30 3.85
CA ILE A 154 -6.27 -12.97 4.44
C ILE A 154 -7.69 -12.57 4.81
N ASN A 155 -7.95 -12.38 6.10
CA ASN A 155 -9.29 -12.12 6.62
C ASN A 155 -9.67 -10.64 6.40
N ILE A 156 -9.84 -10.23 5.14
CA ILE A 156 -10.19 -8.87 4.69
C ILE A 156 -11.64 -8.80 4.20
N SER A 157 -12.24 -7.63 4.28
CA SER A 157 -13.60 -7.38 3.80
C SER A 157 -13.69 -7.42 2.26
N PRO A 158 -14.85 -7.74 1.65
CA PRO A 158 -15.01 -7.68 0.20
C PRO A 158 -14.73 -6.29 -0.39
N ALA A 159 -14.98 -5.22 0.37
CA ALA A 159 -14.75 -3.86 -0.07
C ALA A 159 -13.25 -3.54 -0.07
N GLU A 160 -12.53 -3.96 0.98
CA GLU A 160 -11.07 -3.84 1.05
C GLU A 160 -10.36 -4.69 -0.01
N ASP A 161 -10.85 -5.91 -0.29
CA ASP A 161 -10.33 -6.76 -1.36
C ASP A 161 -10.50 -6.09 -2.75
N SER A 162 -11.64 -5.41 -2.95
CA SER A 162 -11.89 -4.60 -4.15
C SER A 162 -10.92 -3.41 -4.24
N ALA A 163 -10.65 -2.73 -3.11
CA ALA A 163 -9.69 -1.63 -3.04
C ALA A 163 -8.25 -2.10 -3.33
N LEU A 164 -7.83 -3.23 -2.75
CA LEU A 164 -6.52 -3.84 -3.01
C LEU A 164 -6.37 -4.25 -4.48
N THR A 165 -7.42 -4.79 -5.09
CA THR A 165 -7.44 -5.12 -6.51
C THR A 165 -7.24 -3.87 -7.36
N MET A 166 -7.97 -2.79 -7.05
CA MET A 166 -7.82 -1.51 -7.75
C MET A 166 -6.40 -0.94 -7.65
N ILE A 167 -5.81 -0.96 -6.45
CA ILE A 167 -4.43 -0.49 -6.23
C ILE A 167 -3.44 -1.33 -7.04
N SER A 168 -3.60 -2.65 -7.02
CA SER A 168 -2.78 -3.58 -7.81
C SER A 168 -2.88 -3.29 -9.31
N GLU A 169 -4.07 -3.01 -9.83
CA GLU A 169 -4.28 -2.62 -11.23
C GLU A 169 -3.63 -1.28 -11.56
N ALA A 170 -3.77 -0.26 -10.70
CA ALA A 170 -3.11 1.03 -10.88
C ALA A 170 -1.58 0.88 -10.94
N LEU A 171 -1.03 0.01 -10.10
CA LEU A 171 0.38 -0.39 -10.10
C LEU A 171 0.79 -1.19 -11.34
N ARG A 172 -0.12 -1.88 -12.04
CA ARG A 172 0.15 -2.64 -13.28
C ARG A 172 -0.09 -1.90 -14.59
N ALA A 173 -0.91 -0.85 -14.63
CA ALA A 173 -1.48 -0.24 -15.84
C ALA A 173 -0.54 0.24 -16.99
N LYS A 174 0.79 0.02 -16.93
CA LYS A 174 1.71 0.25 -18.06
C LYS A 174 2.22 -1.05 -18.72
N ASP A 175 2.15 -2.20 -18.06
CA ASP A 175 2.62 -3.46 -18.64
C ASP A 175 1.85 -3.84 -19.94
N ALA A 176 0.68 -3.24 -20.17
CA ALA A 176 -0.16 -3.45 -21.35
C ALA A 176 0.08 -2.45 -22.51
N ASN A 177 0.75 -1.32 -22.28
CA ASN A 177 0.92 -0.28 -23.31
C ASN A 177 2.29 -0.32 -24.03
N ASP A 178 3.25 -1.09 -23.52
CA ASP A 178 4.55 -1.33 -24.19
C ASP A 178 4.53 -2.57 -25.12
N SER A 179 3.34 -3.15 -25.37
CA SER A 179 3.14 -4.29 -26.30
C SER A 179 2.51 -3.90 -27.66
N ARG A 180 2.56 -2.63 -28.05
CA ARG A 180 2.06 -2.15 -29.35
C ARG A 180 3.09 -1.35 -30.12
#